data_AF-A0A0B1RUB8-F1
#
_entry.id   AF-A0A0B1RUB8-F1
#
_cell.length_a   1.000
_cell.length_b   1.000
_cell.length_c   1.000
_cell.angle_alpha   90.00
_cell.angle_beta   90.00
_cell.angle_gamma   90.00
#
_symmetry.space_group_name_H-M   'P 1'
#
loop_
_entity.id
_entity.type
_entity.pdbx_description
1 polymer ?
#
loop_
_entity_poly.entity_id
_entity_poly.type
_entity_poly.pdbx_seq_one_letter_code
_entity_poly.pdbx_strand_id
1 'polypeptide(L)'
;MKPVLCHGDLWSTNMLWKQNGEDVSVAALIDFQTAHMGCPAIDLVRLFSSCLSGKDRREHWEELVEEFYSYVKEEVGDMEMPYNLEQLKESYRRFMPIGGFIMVVTLGPFFNVLGKTEDEEQRKKGLDIVNEKTECLLEDMLYFHERNEKIKRGVLVA
;
A
#
# COMPACT_ATOMS: atom_id res chain seq x y z
N MET A 1 5.37 7.61 -17.31
CA MET A 1 5.32 6.22 -16.82
C MET A 1 4.53 5.39 -17.83
N LYS A 2 5.15 4.34 -18.38
CA LYS A 2 4.47 3.34 -19.21
C LYS A 2 3.65 2.40 -18.29
N PRO A 3 2.45 1.94 -18.68
CA PRO A 3 1.69 0.97 -17.90
C PRO A 3 2.46 -0.35 -17.73
N VAL A 4 2.35 -0.96 -16.55
CA VAL A 4 2.91 -2.29 -16.23
C VAL A 4 1.83 -3.20 -15.68
N LEU A 5 2.07 -4.52 -15.68
CA LEU A 5 1.14 -5.46 -15.07
C LEU A 5 1.11 -5.25 -13.55
N CYS A 6 -0.05 -4.88 -13.04
CA CYS A 6 -0.33 -4.72 -11.62
C CYS A 6 -1.20 -5.89 -11.16
N HIS A 7 -1.00 -6.35 -9.93
CA HIS A 7 -1.87 -7.34 -9.29
C HIS A 7 -3.27 -6.78 -9.06
N GLY A 8 -3.39 -5.51 -8.68
CA GLY A 8 -4.64 -4.78 -8.48
C GLY A 8 -5.33 -5.03 -7.13
N ASP A 9 -4.90 -6.04 -6.36
CA ASP A 9 -5.38 -6.33 -5.00
C ASP A 9 -4.28 -7.03 -4.20
N LEU A 10 -3.10 -6.42 -4.09
CA LEU A 10 -1.97 -7.01 -3.37
C LEU A 10 -2.02 -6.69 -1.87
N TRP A 11 -2.25 -7.71 -1.04
CA TRP A 11 -2.26 -7.64 0.43
C TRP A 11 -1.97 -9.02 1.04
N SER A 12 -1.78 -9.08 2.35
CA SER A 12 -1.26 -10.27 3.05
C SER A 12 -2.05 -11.57 2.83
N THR A 13 -3.36 -11.51 2.58
CA THR A 13 -4.20 -12.69 2.32
C THR A 13 -4.05 -13.24 0.90
N ASN A 14 -3.59 -12.41 -0.04
CA ASN A 14 -3.26 -12.80 -1.42
C ASN A 14 -1.78 -13.18 -1.58
N MET A 15 -1.06 -13.30 -0.46
CA MET A 15 0.32 -13.76 -0.38
C MET A 15 0.36 -15.11 0.33
N LEU A 16 0.81 -16.14 -0.37
CA LEU A 16 1.09 -17.44 0.25
C LEU A 16 2.50 -17.42 0.83
N TRP A 17 2.62 -17.85 2.08
CA TRP A 17 3.88 -17.85 2.82
C TRP A 17 4.40 -19.28 2.99
N LYS A 18 5.70 -19.45 2.81
CA LYS A 18 6.41 -20.70 3.09
C LYS A 18 7.35 -20.49 4.28
N GLN A 19 7.15 -21.31 5.29
CA GLN A 19 8.03 -21.37 6.45
C GLN A 19 9.27 -22.23 6.14
N ASN A 20 10.44 -21.68 6.43
CA ASN A 20 11.74 -22.33 6.28
C ASN A 20 12.47 -22.28 7.64
N GLY A 21 12.04 -23.11 8.59
CA GLY A 21 12.54 -23.03 9.97
C GLY A 21 12.00 -21.81 10.70
N GLU A 22 12.91 -20.94 11.18
CA GLU A 22 12.55 -19.66 11.81
C GLU A 22 12.23 -18.56 10.77
N ASP A 23 12.66 -18.76 9.51
CA ASP A 23 12.43 -17.79 8.43
C ASP A 23 11.09 -18.00 7.73
N VAL A 24 10.53 -16.91 7.21
CA VAL A 24 9.33 -16.92 6.38
C VAL A 24 9.63 -16.24 5.05
N SER A 25 9.21 -16.88 3.96
CA SER A 25 9.38 -16.38 2.59
C SER A 25 8.06 -16.36 1.85
N VAL A 26 7.90 -15.45 0.89
CA VAL A 26 6.74 -15.47 -0.02
C VAL A 26 6.89 -16.65 -0.97
N ALA A 27 5.93 -17.55 -0.98
CA ALA A 27 5.88 -18.73 -1.83
C ALA A 27 5.22 -18.44 -3.19
N ALA A 28 4.12 -17.68 -3.15
CA ALA A 28 3.36 -17.30 -4.33
C ALA A 28 2.46 -16.09 -4.03
N LEU A 29 2.14 -15.35 -5.08
CA LEU A 29 1.01 -14.42 -5.11
C LEU A 29 -0.18 -15.11 -5.76
N ILE A 30 -1.40 -14.86 -5.28
CA ILE A 30 -2.64 -15.49 -5.77
C ILE A 30 -3.75 -14.45 -5.94
N ASP A 31 -4.87 -14.86 -6.52
CA ASP A 31 -6.06 -14.01 -6.74
C ASP A 31 -5.82 -12.80 -7.67
N PHE A 32 -5.43 -13.10 -8.90
CA PHE A 32 -5.20 -12.12 -9.97
C PHE A 32 -6.50 -11.60 -10.64
N GLN A 33 -7.67 -11.72 -9.99
CA GLN A 33 -8.94 -11.34 -10.61
C GLN A 33 -9.06 -9.83 -10.93
N THR A 34 -8.28 -9.00 -10.25
CA THR A 34 -8.19 -7.55 -10.46
C THR A 34 -6.93 -7.12 -11.22
N ALA A 35 -6.15 -8.07 -11.75
CA ALA A 35 -4.91 -7.78 -12.44
C ALA A 35 -5.15 -7.00 -13.73
N HIS A 36 -4.34 -5.96 -13.96
CA HIS A 36 -4.51 -5.06 -15.11
C HIS A 36 -3.20 -4.35 -15.47
N MET A 37 -3.12 -3.84 -16.70
CA MET A 37 -2.04 -2.93 -17.09
C MET A 37 -2.32 -1.54 -16.52
N GLY A 38 -1.43 -1.04 -15.66
CA GLY A 38 -1.69 0.17 -14.90
C GLY A 38 -0.45 0.77 -14.25
N CYS A 39 -0.70 1.54 -13.18
CA CYS A 39 0.34 2.18 -12.39
C CYS A 39 0.73 1.27 -11.22
N PRO A 40 2.02 0.91 -11.04
CA PRO A 40 2.46 0.02 -9.97
C PRO A 40 2.26 0.62 -8.57
N ALA A 41 2.10 1.94 -8.47
CA ALA A 41 1.75 2.59 -7.21
C ALA A 41 0.42 2.10 -6.63
N ILE A 42 -0.47 1.53 -7.44
CA ILE A 42 -1.72 0.93 -6.98
C ILE A 42 -1.43 -0.22 -6.01
N ASP A 43 -0.54 -1.14 -6.40
CA ASP A 43 -0.16 -2.28 -5.58
C ASP A 43 0.63 -1.84 -4.34
N LEU A 44 1.54 -0.87 -4.49
CA LEU A 44 2.34 -0.36 -3.36
C LEU A 44 1.46 0.33 -2.30
N VAL A 45 0.53 1.19 -2.72
CA VAL A 45 -0.41 1.84 -1.78
C VAL A 45 -1.31 0.79 -1.11
N ARG A 46 -1.81 -0.20 -1.86
CA ARG A 46 -2.63 -1.30 -1.31
C ARG A 46 -1.85 -2.12 -0.29
N LEU A 47 -0.63 -2.53 -0.62
CA LEU A 47 0.22 -3.35 0.24
C LEU A 47 0.62 -2.60 1.51
N PHE A 48 1.12 -1.37 1.39
CA PHE A 48 1.58 -0.60 2.55
C PHE A 48 0.43 -0.20 3.48
N SER A 49 -0.71 0.20 2.91
CA SER A 49 -1.88 0.58 3.70
C SER A 49 -2.49 -0.60 4.46
N SER A 50 -2.46 -1.80 3.86
CA SER A 50 -3.01 -3.01 4.48
C SER A 50 -2.04 -3.64 5.48
N CYS A 51 -0.75 -3.72 5.17
CA CYS A 51 0.22 -4.54 5.91
C CYS A 51 1.07 -3.78 6.93
N LEU A 52 1.25 -2.46 6.80
CA LEU A 52 2.02 -1.65 7.75
C LEU A 52 1.11 -0.93 8.75
N SER A 53 1.64 -0.60 9.93
CA SER A 53 1.01 0.41 10.79
C SER A 53 1.00 1.78 10.08
N GLY A 54 0.16 2.71 10.53
CA GLY A 54 0.20 4.08 10.05
C GLY A 54 1.56 4.73 10.28
N LYS A 55 2.14 4.51 11.47
CA LYS A 55 3.50 4.94 11.80
C LYS A 55 4.54 4.41 10.81
N ASP A 56 4.64 3.09 10.64
CA ASP A 56 5.69 2.48 9.82
C ASP A 56 5.53 2.87 8.34
N ARG A 57 4.28 2.98 7.85
CA ARG A 57 4.01 3.48 6.50
C ARG A 57 4.57 4.88 6.32
N ARG A 58 4.30 5.81 7.25
CA ARG A 58 4.77 7.20 7.14
C ARG A 58 6.29 7.31 7.20
N GLU A 59 6.91 6.50 8.05
CA GLU A 59 8.37 6.51 8.27
C GLU A 59 9.14 5.88 7.11
N HIS A 60 8.61 4.78 6.52
CA HIS A 60 9.39 3.93 5.62
C HIS A 60 8.88 3.82 4.18
N TRP A 61 7.74 4.42 3.82
CA TRP A 61 7.19 4.20 2.46
C TRP A 61 8.16 4.60 1.34
N GLU A 62 8.96 5.65 1.51
CA GLU A 62 9.93 6.07 0.48
C GLU A 62 11.03 5.04 0.28
N GLU A 63 11.61 4.55 1.38
CA GLU A 63 12.63 3.50 1.39
C GLU A 63 12.09 2.21 0.76
N LEU A 64 10.87 1.81 1.12
CA LEU A 64 10.24 0.62 0.55
C LEU A 64 9.92 0.76 -0.95
N VAL A 65 9.56 1.97 -1.42
CA VAL A 65 9.39 2.25 -2.86
C VAL A 65 10.74 2.16 -3.59
N GLU A 66 11.81 2.67 -2.99
CA GLU A 66 13.16 2.60 -3.54
C GLU A 66 13.66 1.16 -3.66
N GLU A 67 13.45 0.38 -2.60
CA GLU A 67 13.80 -1.04 -2.57
C GLU A 67 12.98 -1.84 -3.60
N PHE A 68 11.67 -1.61 -3.70
CA PHE A 68 10.87 -2.22 -4.77
C PHE A 68 11.40 -1.84 -6.16
N TYR A 69 11.74 -0.57 -6.37
CA TYR A 69 12.29 -0.10 -7.64
C TYR A 69 13.65 -0.73 -7.97
N SER A 70 14.48 -1.01 -6.96
CA SER A 70 15.78 -1.67 -7.14
C SER A 70 15.60 -3.09 -7.69
N TYR A 71 14.68 -3.87 -7.11
CA TYR A 71 14.31 -5.21 -7.62
C TYR A 71 13.75 -5.15 -9.03
N VAL A 72 12.82 -4.22 -9.32
CA VAL A 72 12.28 -4.09 -10.69
C VAL A 72 13.40 -3.79 -11.68
N LYS A 73 14.34 -2.91 -11.32
CA LYS A 73 15.47 -2.58 -12.21
C LYS A 73 16.39 -3.77 -12.44
N GLU A 74 16.65 -4.57 -11.41
CA GLU A 74 17.42 -5.81 -11.53
C GLU A 74 16.74 -6.80 -12.48
N GLU A 75 15.44 -7.06 -12.28
CA GLU A 75 14.66 -8.01 -13.08
C GLU A 75 14.45 -7.57 -14.53
N VAL A 76 14.37 -6.26 -14.78
CA VAL A 76 14.26 -5.70 -16.14
C VAL A 76 15.58 -5.85 -16.92
N GLY A 77 16.73 -5.88 -16.24
CA GLY A 77 18.05 -6.03 -16.85
C GLY A 77 18.38 -4.91 -17.85
N ASP A 78 18.80 -5.29 -19.06
CA ASP A 78 19.23 -4.35 -20.11
C ASP A 78 18.06 -3.69 -20.88
N MET A 79 16.81 -4.04 -20.55
CA MET A 79 15.65 -3.45 -21.20
C MET A 79 15.39 -2.00 -20.73
N GLU A 80 14.68 -1.24 -21.55
CA GLU A 80 14.29 0.13 -21.17
C GLU A 80 13.30 0.09 -20.00
N MET A 81 13.65 0.76 -18.89
CA MET A 81 12.77 0.89 -17.74
C MET A 81 11.45 1.59 -18.11
N PRO A 82 10.28 1.07 -17.70
CA PRO A 82 8.98 1.65 -18.02
C PRO A 82 8.73 3.00 -17.33
N TYR A 83 9.46 3.28 -16.25
CA TYR A 83 9.41 4.51 -15.47
C TYR A 83 10.70 4.69 -14.68
N ASN A 84 10.94 5.92 -14.20
CA ASN A 84 12.01 6.19 -13.24
C ASN A 84 11.49 6.21 -11.79
N LEU A 85 12.40 6.23 -10.81
CA LEU A 85 12.08 6.22 -9.39
C LEU A 85 11.18 7.40 -8.97
N GLU A 86 11.49 8.62 -9.44
CA GLU A 86 10.69 9.80 -9.11
C GLU A 86 9.26 9.72 -9.65
N GLN A 87 9.08 9.15 -10.84
CA GLN A 87 7.75 8.87 -11.38
C GLN A 87 6.98 7.89 -10.49
N LEU A 88 7.65 6.88 -9.92
CA LEU A 88 7.04 5.92 -9.01
C LEU A 88 6.64 6.57 -7.68
N LYS A 89 7.57 7.29 -7.04
CA LYS A 89 7.30 8.04 -5.80
C LYS A 89 6.17 9.05 -5.99
N GLU A 90 6.21 9.83 -7.07
CA GLU A 90 5.15 10.81 -7.36
C GLU A 90 3.81 10.13 -7.63
N SER A 91 3.81 8.96 -8.28
CA SER A 91 2.58 8.19 -8.50
C SER A 91 1.99 7.67 -7.19
N TYR A 92 2.83 7.20 -6.26
CA TYR A 92 2.41 6.84 -4.90
C TYR A 92 1.73 8.02 -4.18
N ARG A 93 2.42 9.17 -4.12
CA ARG A 93 1.87 10.39 -3.47
C ARG A 93 0.56 10.86 -4.10
N ARG A 94 0.44 10.76 -5.44
CA ARG A 94 -0.79 11.11 -6.18
C ARG A 94 -1.93 10.15 -5.94
N PHE A 95 -1.64 8.87 -5.85
CA PHE A 95 -2.65 7.82 -5.72
C PHE A 95 -3.11 7.63 -4.27
N MET A 96 -2.29 7.97 -3.27
CA MET A 96 -2.58 7.75 -1.85
C MET A 96 -3.97 8.24 -1.39
N PRO A 97 -4.51 9.41 -1.79
CA PRO A 97 -5.86 9.80 -1.38
C PRO A 97 -6.95 8.84 -1.86
N ILE A 98 -6.84 8.33 -3.10
CA ILE A 98 -7.81 7.40 -3.67
C ILE A 98 -7.62 6.00 -3.08
N GLY A 99 -6.37 5.53 -3.03
CA GLY A 99 -6.05 4.22 -2.44
C GLY A 99 -6.43 4.14 -0.97
N GLY A 100 -6.18 5.21 -0.20
CA GLY A 100 -6.57 5.34 1.20
C GLY A 100 -8.08 5.28 1.39
N PHE A 101 -8.84 5.97 0.53
CA PHE A 101 -10.30 5.91 0.55
C PHE A 101 -10.82 4.48 0.34
N ILE A 102 -10.28 3.77 -0.66
CA ILE A 102 -10.63 2.36 -0.94
C ILE A 102 -10.31 1.47 0.28
N MET A 103 -9.17 1.70 0.93
CA MET A 103 -8.77 0.98 2.13
C MET A 103 -9.70 1.23 3.31
N VAL A 104 -10.07 2.48 3.58
CA VAL A 104 -10.99 2.82 4.69
C VAL A 104 -12.34 2.12 4.53
N VAL A 105 -12.88 2.07 3.30
CA VAL A 105 -14.12 1.31 3.01
C VAL A 105 -13.95 -0.18 3.31
N THR A 106 -12.77 -0.74 3.02
CA THR A 106 -12.43 -2.15 3.31
C THR A 106 -12.29 -2.44 4.82
N LEU A 107 -12.00 -1.43 5.65
CA LEU A 107 -11.86 -1.60 7.10
C LEU A 107 -13.19 -1.71 7.86
N GLY A 108 -14.30 -1.19 7.30
CA GLY A 108 -15.63 -1.22 7.93
C GLY A 108 -16.08 -2.63 8.39
N PRO A 109 -15.98 -3.67 7.55
CA PRO A 109 -16.27 -5.05 7.95
C PRO A 109 -15.44 -5.55 9.14
N PHE A 110 -14.18 -5.12 9.28
CA PHE A 110 -13.33 -5.53 10.41
C PHE A 110 -13.85 -4.99 11.74
N PHE A 111 -14.36 -3.75 11.78
CA PHE A 111 -15.01 -3.20 12.98
C PHE A 111 -16.22 -4.05 13.42
N ASN A 112 -17.03 -4.52 12.46
CA ASN A 112 -18.18 -5.37 12.75
C ASN A 112 -17.75 -6.74 13.31
N VAL A 113 -16.75 -7.37 12.69
CA VAL A 113 -16.20 -8.65 13.16
C VAL A 113 -15.63 -8.48 14.58
N LEU A 114 -14.80 -7.47 14.80
CA LEU A 114 -14.19 -7.20 16.11
C LEU A 114 -15.22 -6.87 17.19
N GLY A 115 -16.28 -6.13 16.85
CA GLY A 115 -17.38 -5.84 17.76
C GLY A 115 -18.15 -7.08 18.23
N LYS A 116 -18.03 -8.21 17.51
CA LYS A 116 -18.62 -9.51 17.86
C LYS A 116 -17.63 -10.48 18.49
N THR A 117 -16.34 -10.12 18.59
CA THR A 117 -15.34 -10.96 19.24
C THR A 117 -15.60 -11.03 20.75
N GLU A 118 -15.79 -12.26 21.26
CA GLU A 118 -16.05 -12.51 22.69
C GLU A 118 -14.80 -12.29 23.55
N ASP A 119 -13.64 -12.70 23.05
CA ASP A 119 -12.35 -12.50 23.71
C ASP A 119 -12.04 -10.99 23.81
N GLU A 120 -12.04 -10.46 25.04
CA GLU A 120 -11.89 -9.04 25.28
C GLU A 120 -10.50 -8.52 24.93
N GLU A 121 -9.45 -9.33 25.13
CA GLU A 121 -8.07 -8.95 24.84
C GLU A 121 -7.86 -8.87 23.33
N GLN A 122 -8.29 -9.90 22.60
CA GLN A 122 -8.25 -9.94 21.14
C GLN A 122 -9.10 -8.83 20.53
N ARG A 123 -10.31 -8.60 21.06
CA ARG A 123 -11.19 -7.51 20.63
C ARG A 123 -10.51 -6.17 20.80
N LYS A 124 -9.98 -5.88 21.99
CA LYS A 124 -9.31 -4.60 22.28
C LYS A 124 -8.11 -4.39 21.35
N LYS A 125 -7.22 -5.38 21.27
CA LYS A 125 -6.03 -5.32 20.40
C LYS A 125 -6.40 -5.09 18.93
N GLY A 126 -7.40 -5.80 18.43
CA GLY A 126 -7.87 -5.64 17.06
C GLY A 126 -8.47 -4.25 16.80
N LEU A 127 -9.28 -3.74 17.74
CA LEU A 127 -9.85 -2.40 17.63
C LEU A 127 -8.76 -1.32 17.65
N ASP A 128 -7.75 -1.45 18.52
CA ASP A 128 -6.62 -0.52 18.58
C ASP A 128 -5.89 -0.46 17.23
N ILE A 129 -5.62 -1.62 16.61
CA ILE A 129 -4.98 -1.71 15.29
C ILE A 129 -5.83 -1.06 14.19
N VAL A 130 -7.13 -1.40 14.13
CA VAL A 130 -8.00 -0.89 13.06
C VAL A 130 -8.27 0.61 13.24
N ASN A 131 -8.39 1.09 14.48
CA ASN A 131 -8.52 2.52 14.78
C ASN A 131 -7.29 3.31 14.34
N GLU A 132 -6.08 2.90 14.77
CA GLU A 132 -4.83 3.56 14.38
C GLU A 132 -4.69 3.63 12.86
N LYS A 133 -4.95 2.50 12.18
CA LYS A 133 -4.86 2.42 10.73
C LYS A 133 -5.88 3.34 10.05
N THR A 134 -7.11 3.38 10.55
CA THR A 134 -8.17 4.23 9.99
C THR A 134 -7.83 5.71 10.16
N GLU A 135 -7.43 6.13 11.36
CA GLU A 135 -7.05 7.51 11.66
C GLU A 135 -5.87 7.96 10.78
N CYS A 136 -4.80 7.17 10.74
CA CYS A 136 -3.64 7.49 9.94
C CYS A 136 -3.94 7.52 8.43
N LEU A 137 -4.82 6.64 7.93
CA LEU A 137 -5.22 6.69 6.52
C LEU A 137 -6.02 7.95 6.20
N LEU A 138 -6.95 8.37 7.07
CA LEU A 138 -7.71 9.59 6.86
C LEU A 138 -6.82 10.82 6.84
N GLU A 139 -5.87 10.91 7.77
CA GLU A 139 -4.86 11.98 7.81
C GLU A 139 -3.97 11.97 6.56
N ASP A 140 -3.46 10.81 6.13
CA ASP A 140 -2.63 10.67 4.94
C ASP A 140 -3.40 11.12 3.68
N MET A 141 -4.67 10.72 3.58
CA MET A 141 -5.53 11.12 2.47
C MET A 141 -5.65 12.64 2.38
N LEU A 142 -5.89 13.32 3.51
CA LEU A 142 -5.99 14.78 3.56
C LEU A 142 -4.66 15.43 3.19
N TYR A 143 -3.56 14.98 3.81
CA TYR A 143 -2.22 15.50 3.54
C TYR A 143 -1.85 15.40 2.05
N PHE A 144 -1.98 14.22 1.46
CA PHE A 144 -1.64 14.02 0.06
C PHE A 144 -2.64 14.70 -0.88
N HIS A 145 -3.92 14.78 -0.53
CA HIS A 145 -4.90 15.53 -1.32
C HIS A 145 -4.53 17.02 -1.41
N GLU A 146 -4.23 17.64 -0.27
CA GLU A 146 -3.81 19.05 -0.22
C GLU A 146 -2.51 19.29 -0.99
N ARG A 147 -1.52 18.39 -0.84
CA ARG A 147 -0.28 18.42 -1.63
C ARG A 147 -0.58 18.38 -3.12
N ASN A 148 -1.42 17.45 -3.56
CA ASN A 148 -1.74 17.24 -4.97
C ASN A 148 -2.51 18.44 -5.56
N GLU A 149 -3.40 19.06 -4.78
CA GLU A 149 -4.11 20.29 -5.17
C GLU A 149 -3.15 21.49 -5.32
N LYS A 150 -2.14 21.62 -4.44
CA LYS A 150 -1.09 22.65 -4.57
C LYS A 150 -0.31 22.50 -5.87
N ILE A 151 0.16 21.28 -6.18
CA ILE A 151 0.87 20.99 -7.44
C ILE A 151 0.01 21.33 -8.65
N LYS A 152 -1.27 20.94 -8.63
CA LYS A 152 -2.20 21.22 -9.74
C LYS A 152 -2.37 22.72 -10.01
N ARG A 153 -2.20 23.56 -8.98
CA ARG A 153 -2.22 25.02 -9.07
C ARG A 153 -0.86 25.65 -9.40
N GLY A 154 0.17 24.84 -9.66
CA GLY A 154 1.52 25.30 -9.97
C GLY A 154 2.33 25.76 -8.75
N VAL A 155 1.91 25.38 -7.54
CA VAL A 155 2.65 25.70 -6.31
C VAL A 155 3.70 24.62 -6.06
N LEU A 156 4.95 25.04 -5.83
CA LEU A 156 6.02 24.15 -5.38
C LEU A 156 5.69 23.59 -4.00
N VAL A 157 5.76 22.28 -3.86
CA VAL A 157 5.67 21.57 -2.59
C VAL A 157 7.02 20.95 -2.29
N ALA A 158 7.46 21.07 -1.04
CA ALA A 158 8.61 20.34 -0.52
C ALA A 158 8.28 18.85 -0.40
#